data_AF-A0A533I7L5-F1
#
_entry.id   AF-A0A533I7L5-F1
#
_cell.length_a   1.000
_cell.length_b   1.000
_cell.length_c   1.000
_cell.angle_alpha   90.00
_cell.angle_beta   90.00
_cell.angle_gamma   90.00
#
_symmetry.space_group_name_H-M   'P 1'
#
loop_
_entity.id
_entity.type
_entity.pdbx_description
1 polymer ?
#
loop_
_entity_poly.entity_id
_entity_poly.type
_entity_poly.pdbx_seq_one_letter_code
_entity_poly.pdbx_strand_id
1 'polypeptide(L)'
;MQRKAQMLSKLAKLAEIRSDTELRRFAAFRSHIDALTVQQVEARSRLAGLFVQDDAFSIEGARLVNQEAGRLAREGARLDAELDRLRPGYDVARQRAMREFGRVRALEQIAAEVHAKTRKSNSRN
;
A
#
# COMPACT_ATOMS: atom_id res chain seq x y z
N MET A 1 -37.86 -8.67 -15.20
CA MET A 1 -36.59 -8.86 -14.47
C MET A 1 -35.35 -8.35 -15.22
N GLN A 2 -35.34 -8.36 -16.55
CA GLN A 2 -34.20 -7.97 -17.39
C GLN A 2 -33.64 -6.55 -17.14
N ARG A 3 -34.50 -5.55 -16.92
CA ARG A 3 -34.08 -4.16 -16.59
C ARG A 3 -33.30 -4.07 -15.27
N LYS A 4 -33.67 -4.85 -14.25
CA LYS A 4 -32.96 -4.93 -12.97
C LYS A 4 -31.55 -5.52 -13.15
N ALA A 5 -31.43 -6.57 -13.97
CA ALA A 5 -30.16 -7.20 -14.28
C ALA A 5 -29.21 -6.23 -15.02
N GLN A 6 -29.73 -5.47 -15.99
CA GLN A 6 -28.97 -4.44 -16.70
C GLN A 6 -28.51 -3.29 -15.77
N MET A 7 -29.36 -2.85 -14.84
CA MET A 7 -28.98 -1.83 -13.84
C MET A 7 -27.88 -2.34 -12.90
N LEU A 8 -27.94 -3.59 -12.45
CA LEU A 8 -26.90 -4.20 -11.62
C LEU A 8 -25.57 -4.30 -12.36
N SER A 9 -25.57 -4.68 -13.64
CA SER A 9 -24.35 -4.69 -14.46
C SER A 9 -23.74 -3.29 -14.61
N LYS A 10 -24.56 -2.25 -14.81
CA LYS A 10 -24.06 -0.85 -14.85
C LYS A 10 -23.48 -0.41 -13.50
N LEU A 11 -24.11 -0.81 -12.39
CA LEU A 11 -23.62 -0.51 -11.05
C LEU A 11 -22.30 -1.22 -10.75
N ALA A 12 -22.14 -2.48 -11.19
CA ALA A 12 -20.88 -3.22 -11.08
C ALA A 12 -19.74 -2.51 -11.82
N LYS A 13 -19.98 -2.05 -13.06
CA LYS A 13 -18.98 -1.27 -13.83
C LYS A 13 -18.59 0.04 -13.14
N LEU A 14 -19.54 0.74 -12.52
CA LEU A 14 -19.23 1.95 -11.76
C LEU A 14 -18.40 1.65 -10.51
N ALA A 15 -18.72 0.55 -9.81
CA ALA A 15 -17.95 0.11 -8.66
C ALA A 15 -16.52 -0.30 -9.06
N GLU A 16 -16.34 -0.93 -10.23
CA GLU A 16 -15.04 -1.30 -10.78
C GLU A 16 -14.14 -0.07 -10.98
N ILE A 17 -14.66 0.97 -11.64
CA ILE A 17 -13.92 2.23 -11.84
C ILE A 17 -13.51 2.87 -10.49
N ARG A 18 -14.39 2.82 -9.49
CA ARG A 18 -14.08 3.32 -8.15
C ARG A 18 -13.00 2.47 -7.45
N SER A 19 -13.13 1.15 -7.52
CA SER A 19 -12.15 0.21 -6.98
C SER A 19 -10.77 0.45 -7.60
N ASP A 20 -10.68 0.58 -8.92
CA ASP A 20 -9.43 0.86 -9.62
C ASP A 20 -8.79 2.18 -9.18
N THR A 21 -9.62 3.20 -8.97
CA THR A 21 -9.14 4.50 -8.48
C THR A 21 -8.53 4.38 -7.08
N GLU A 22 -9.23 3.71 -6.16
CA GLU A 22 -8.74 3.51 -4.79
C GLU A 22 -7.51 2.57 -4.74
N LEU A 23 -7.46 1.54 -5.60
CA LEU A 23 -6.29 0.66 -5.73
C LEU A 23 -5.06 1.42 -6.24
N ARG A 24 -5.21 2.29 -7.25
CA ARG A 24 -4.10 3.13 -7.74
C ARG A 24 -3.60 4.10 -6.67
N ARG A 25 -4.52 4.73 -5.92
CA ARG A 25 -4.18 5.60 -4.78
C ARG A 25 -3.41 4.84 -3.71
N PHE A 26 -3.89 3.66 -3.35
CA PHE A 26 -3.21 2.81 -2.37
C PHE A 26 -1.84 2.34 -2.87
N ALA A 27 -1.71 1.97 -4.14
CA ALA A 27 -0.44 1.55 -4.73
C ALA A 27 0.62 2.68 -4.71
N ALA A 28 0.22 3.91 -5.03
CA ALA A 28 1.11 5.07 -4.95
C ALA A 28 1.58 5.32 -3.50
N PHE A 29 0.66 5.23 -2.53
CA PHE A 29 1.02 5.39 -1.11
C PHE A 29 1.95 4.27 -0.65
N ARG A 30 1.64 3.01 -1.00
CA ARG A 30 2.51 1.88 -0.71
C ARG A 30 3.91 2.08 -1.26
N SER A 31 4.05 2.50 -2.52
CA SER A 31 5.36 2.76 -3.13
C SER A 31 6.16 3.81 -2.36
N HIS A 32 5.51 4.82 -1.79
CA HIS A 32 6.17 5.82 -0.96
C HIS A 32 6.67 5.23 0.37
N ILE A 33 5.85 4.44 1.05
CA ILE A 33 6.25 3.72 2.29
C ILE A 33 7.41 2.76 2.01
N ASP A 34 7.34 2.00 0.92
CA ASP A 34 8.37 1.03 0.54
C ASP A 34 9.71 1.75 0.31
N ALA A 35 9.70 2.91 -0.37
CA ALA A 35 10.90 3.72 -0.59
C ALA A 35 11.53 4.23 0.73
N LEU A 36 10.71 4.75 1.65
CA LEU A 36 11.19 5.20 2.97
C LEU A 36 11.75 4.04 3.81
N THR A 37 11.12 2.86 3.71
CA THR A 37 11.59 1.64 4.39
C THR A 37 12.95 1.20 3.86
N VAL A 38 13.15 1.24 2.54
CA VAL A 38 14.46 0.95 1.93
C VAL A 38 15.53 1.93 2.43
N GLN A 39 15.22 3.22 2.45
CA GLN A 39 16.15 4.25 2.96
C GLN A 39 16.49 4.02 4.45
N GLN A 40 15.51 3.64 5.27
CA GLN A 40 15.71 3.33 6.69
C GLN A 40 16.65 2.14 6.87
N VAL A 41 16.44 1.06 6.12
CA VAL A 41 17.30 -0.14 6.14
C VAL A 41 18.71 0.20 5.69
N GLU A 42 18.86 1.02 4.66
CA GLU A 42 20.14 1.45 4.15
C GLU A 42 20.90 2.31 5.17
N ALA A 43 20.25 3.30 5.79
CA ALA A 43 20.86 4.13 6.82
C ALA A 43 21.34 3.29 8.03
N ARG A 44 20.55 2.30 8.46
CA ARG A 44 20.91 1.37 9.54
C ARG A 44 22.08 0.47 9.15
N SER A 45 22.08 -0.06 7.93
CA SER A 45 23.15 -0.92 7.41
C SER A 45 24.47 -0.17 7.31
N ARG A 46 24.43 1.08 6.79
CA ARG A 46 25.60 1.96 6.73
C ARG A 46 26.14 2.27 8.13
N LEU A 47 25.25 2.60 9.08
CA LEU A 47 25.64 2.89 10.46
C LEU A 47 26.31 1.68 11.13
N ALA A 48 25.77 0.47 10.93
CA ALA A 48 26.39 -0.76 11.42
C ALA A 48 27.77 -0.99 10.78
N GLY A 49 27.89 -0.74 9.48
CA GLY A 49 29.16 -0.90 8.74
C GLY A 49 30.29 -0.02 9.26
N LEU A 50 29.99 1.19 9.75
CA LEU A 50 31.01 2.11 10.31
C LEU A 50 31.78 1.52 11.50
N PHE A 51 31.16 0.64 12.29
CA PHE A 51 31.77 0.08 13.50
C PHE A 51 32.39 -1.30 13.31
N VAL A 52 32.32 -1.85 12.10
CA VAL A 52 32.91 -3.16 11.74
C VAL A 52 34.28 -3.00 11.05
N GLN A 53 34.69 -1.77 10.72
CA GLN A 53 35.96 -1.51 10.04
C GLN A 53 37.16 -1.79 10.96
N ASP A 54 38.13 -2.55 10.44
CA ASP A 54 39.34 -2.99 11.15
C ASP A 54 40.56 -2.12 10.78
N ASP A 55 40.35 -0.81 10.69
CA ASP A 55 41.39 0.17 10.37
C ASP A 55 42.23 0.48 11.61
N ALA A 56 43.52 0.77 11.40
CA ALA A 56 44.40 1.22 12.49
C ALA A 56 43.83 2.48 13.15
N PHE A 57 43.69 2.45 14.47
CA PHE A 57 43.06 3.52 15.24
C PHE A 57 43.80 4.86 15.05
N SER A 58 43.03 5.92 14.77
CA SER A 58 43.49 7.30 14.83
C SER A 58 42.39 8.21 15.36
N ILE A 59 42.77 9.29 16.04
CA ILE A 59 41.82 10.26 16.60
C ILE A 59 41.04 10.96 15.47
N GLU A 60 41.71 11.32 14.38
CA GLU A 60 41.06 11.95 13.23
C GLU A 60 40.08 10.99 12.54
N GLY A 61 40.47 9.72 12.36
CA GLY A 61 39.58 8.68 11.83
C GLY A 61 38.35 8.47 12.72
N ALA A 62 38.55 8.37 14.04
CA ALA A 62 37.44 8.22 15.00
C ALA A 62 36.49 9.43 14.97
N ARG A 63 37.01 10.66 14.82
CA ARG A 63 36.18 11.87 14.70
C ARG A 63 35.31 11.84 13.45
N LEU A 64 35.87 11.46 12.30
CA LEU A 64 35.12 11.35 11.04
C LEU A 64 34.03 10.27 11.11
N VAL A 65 34.38 9.09 11.64
CA VAL A 65 33.42 8.00 11.84
C VAL A 65 32.27 8.43 12.75
N ASN A 66 32.57 9.08 13.87
CA ASN A 66 31.54 9.57 14.81
C ASN A 66 30.64 10.65 14.19
N GLN A 67 31.20 11.54 13.35
CA GLN A 67 30.42 12.54 12.63
C GLN A 67 29.42 11.88 11.68
N GLU A 68 29.87 10.90 10.90
CA GLU A 68 29.04 10.17 9.95
C GLU A 68 28.00 9.30 10.67
N ALA A 69 28.39 8.62 11.76
CA ALA A 69 27.47 7.86 12.60
C ALA A 69 26.36 8.74 13.17
N GLY A 70 26.70 9.94 13.66
CA GLY A 70 25.71 10.91 14.13
C GLY A 70 24.78 11.41 13.03
N ARG A 71 25.28 11.59 11.80
CA ARG A 71 24.47 11.96 10.63
C ARG A 71 23.47 10.85 10.30
N LEU A 72 23.93 9.61 10.16
CA LEU A 72 23.11 8.44 9.84
C LEU A 72 22.09 8.14 10.94
N ALA A 73 22.44 8.29 12.21
CA ALA A 73 21.51 8.09 13.33
C ALA A 73 20.35 9.10 13.29
N ARG A 74 20.63 10.39 13.02
CA ARG A 74 19.58 11.42 12.86
C ARG A 74 18.71 11.17 11.63
N GLU A 75 19.32 10.73 10.53
CA GLU A 75 18.60 10.35 9.31
C GLU A 75 17.65 9.17 9.58
N GLY A 76 18.13 8.11 10.22
CA GLY A 76 17.31 6.97 10.64
C GLY A 76 16.16 7.37 11.55
N ALA A 77 16.41 8.20 12.58
CA ALA A 77 15.36 8.69 13.47
C ALA A 77 14.29 9.53 12.75
N ARG A 78 14.69 10.33 11.75
CA ARG A 78 13.75 11.08 10.92
C ARG A 78 12.88 10.15 10.07
N LEU A 79 13.48 9.13 9.46
CA LEU A 79 12.76 8.15 8.64
C LEU A 79 11.79 7.32 9.50
N ASP A 80 12.19 6.92 10.71
CA ASP A 80 11.33 6.24 11.68
C ASP A 80 10.10 7.09 12.01
N ALA A 81 10.31 8.36 12.38
CA ALA A 81 9.22 9.28 12.69
C ALA A 81 8.29 9.54 11.48
N GLU A 82 8.84 9.58 10.28
CA GLU A 82 8.06 9.76 9.06
C GLU A 82 7.20 8.52 8.74
N LEU A 83 7.75 7.32 8.88
CA LEU A 83 7.01 6.06 8.73
C LEU A 83 5.89 5.94 9.76
N ASP A 84 6.16 6.26 11.03
CA ASP A 84 5.14 6.24 12.09
C ASP A 84 4.01 7.24 11.82
N ARG A 85 4.34 8.43 11.31
CA ARG A 85 3.36 9.44 10.91
C ARG A 85 2.48 8.97 9.75
N LEU A 86 3.04 8.23 8.79
CA LEU A 86 2.32 7.79 7.59
C LEU A 86 1.48 6.53 7.81
N ARG A 87 1.82 5.71 8.82
CA ARG A 87 1.19 4.41 9.09
C ARG A 87 -0.34 4.46 9.24
N PRO A 88 -0.95 5.40 9.99
CA PRO A 88 -2.41 5.49 10.07
C PRO A 88 -3.05 5.79 8.71
N GLY A 89 -2.42 6.66 7.91
CA GLY A 89 -2.89 6.98 6.56
C GLY A 89 -2.84 5.78 5.63
N TYR A 90 -1.75 4.99 5.72
CA TYR A 90 -1.60 3.76 4.96
C TYR A 90 -2.72 2.76 5.27
N ASP A 91 -3.02 2.55 6.55
CA ASP A 91 -4.08 1.63 6.98
C ASP A 91 -5.46 2.08 6.50
N VAL A 92 -5.75 3.38 6.56
CA VAL A 92 -6.99 3.95 6.01
C VAL A 92 -7.09 3.76 4.51
N ALA A 93 -6.02 4.03 3.76
CA ALA A 93 -5.98 3.84 2.31
C ALA A 93 -6.16 2.37 1.93
N ARG A 94 -5.48 1.46 2.65
CA ARG A 94 -5.63 0.01 2.49
C ARG A 94 -7.06 -0.45 2.70
N GLN A 95 -7.69 -0.02 3.79
CA GLN A 95 -9.08 -0.37 4.11
C GLN A 95 -10.06 0.16 3.06
N ARG A 96 -9.85 1.38 2.54
CA ARG A 96 -10.68 1.95 1.46
C ARG A 96 -10.58 1.11 0.19
N ALA A 97 -9.36 0.81 -0.26
CA ALA A 97 -9.13 -0.03 -1.43
C ALA A 97 -9.77 -1.42 -1.28
N MET A 98 -9.58 -2.06 -0.12
CA MET A 98 -10.18 -3.37 0.18
C MET A 98 -11.71 -3.33 0.16
N ARG A 99 -12.33 -2.28 0.71
CA ARG A 99 -13.79 -2.12 0.73
C ARG A 99 -14.37 -1.95 -0.68
N GLU A 100 -13.77 -1.09 -1.50
CA GLU A 100 -14.27 -0.89 -2.87
C GLU A 100 -14.06 -2.14 -3.73
N PHE A 101 -12.93 -2.83 -3.58
CA PHE A 101 -12.72 -4.13 -4.21
C PHE A 101 -13.78 -5.15 -3.79
N GLY A 102 -14.04 -5.28 -2.48
CA GLY A 102 -15.09 -6.16 -1.96
C GLY A 102 -16.48 -5.81 -2.50
N ARG A 103 -16.78 -4.53 -2.65
CA ARG A 103 -18.04 -4.05 -3.25
C ARG A 103 -18.20 -4.50 -4.70
N VAL A 104 -17.13 -4.46 -5.51
CA VAL A 104 -17.14 -4.99 -6.88
C VAL A 104 -17.53 -6.47 -6.88
N ARG A 105 -16.84 -7.28 -6.07
CA ARG A 105 -17.10 -8.73 -5.98
C ARG A 105 -18.54 -9.04 -5.58
N ALA A 106 -19.08 -8.32 -4.60
CA ALA A 106 -20.47 -8.47 -4.18
C ALA A 106 -21.47 -8.13 -5.31
N LEU A 107 -21.23 -7.03 -6.04
CA LEU A 107 -22.10 -6.61 -7.14
C LEU A 107 -22.04 -7.58 -8.34
N GLU A 108 -20.86 -8.09 -8.67
CA GLU A 108 -20.68 -9.13 -9.69
C GLU A 108 -21.47 -10.39 -9.34
N GLN A 109 -21.37 -10.85 -8.10
CA GLN A 109 -22.08 -12.03 -7.62
C GLN A 109 -23.61 -11.83 -7.70
N ILE A 110 -24.12 -10.71 -7.17
CA ILE A 110 -25.55 -10.39 -7.20
C ILE A 110 -26.05 -10.30 -8.66
N ALA A 111 -25.29 -9.66 -9.55
CA ALA A 111 -25.64 -9.57 -10.96
C ALA A 111 -25.73 -10.96 -11.61
N ALA A 112 -24.75 -11.83 -11.35
CA ALA A 112 -24.72 -13.20 -11.88
C ALA A 112 -25.93 -14.02 -11.39
N GLU A 113 -26.26 -13.95 -10.11
CA GLU A 113 -27.42 -14.65 -9.52
C GLU A 113 -28.74 -14.17 -10.13
N VAL A 114 -28.91 -12.86 -10.33
CA VAL A 114 -30.11 -12.28 -10.96
C VAL A 114 -30.21 -12.67 -12.44
N HIS A 115 -29.09 -12.70 -13.16
CA HIS A 115 -29.05 -13.20 -14.53
C HIS A 115 -29.44 -14.68 -14.63
N ALA A 116 -28.93 -15.52 -13.74
CA ALA A 116 -29.27 -16.94 -13.69
C ALA A 116 -30.76 -17.18 -13.39
N LYS A 117 -31.34 -16.45 -12.43
CA LYS A 117 -32.78 -16.50 -12.12
C LYS A 117 -33.65 -16.05 -13.30
N THR A 118 -33.23 -15.00 -14.01
CA THR A 118 -33.96 -14.51 -15.19
C THR A 118 -33.95 -15.53 -16.32
N ARG A 119 -32.82 -16.20 -16.59
CA ARG A 119 -32.73 -17.28 -17.61
C ARG A 119 -33.64 -18.47 -17.29
N LYS A 120 -33.65 -18.92 -16.02
CA LYS A 120 -34.52 -20.02 -15.57
C LYS A 120 -36.02 -19.69 -15.65
N SER A 121 -36.38 -18.42 -15.44
CA SER A 121 -37.77 -17.96 -15.58
C SER A 121 -38.23 -17.95 -17.05
N ASN A 122 -37.34 -17.60 -17.99
CA ASN A 122 -37.66 -17.57 -19.41
C ASN A 122 -37.68 -18.96 -20.07
N SER A 123 -37.11 -19.99 -19.45
CA SER A 123 -37.14 -21.37 -19.99
C SER A 123 -38.33 -22.20 -19.50
N ARG A 124 -39.17 -21.64 -18.62
CA ARG A 124 -40.34 -22.30 -18.02
C ARG A 124 -41.67 -21.74 -18.53
N ASN A 125 -41.63 -20.65 -19.30
CA ASN A 125 -42.72 -20.13 -20.11
C ASN A 125 -42.47 -20.51 -21.56
#